data_AF-A0A947EWZ8-F1
#
_entry.id   AF-A0A947EWZ8-F1
#
_cell.length_a   1.000
_cell.length_b   1.000
_cell.length_c   1.000
_cell.angle_alpha   90.00
_cell.angle_beta   90.00
_cell.angle_gamma   90.00
#
_symmetry.space_group_name_H-M   'P 1'
#
loop_
_entity.id
_entity.type
_entity.pdbx_description
1 polymer ?
#
loop_
_entity_poly.entity_id
_entity_poly.type
_entity_poly.pdbx_seq_one_letter_code
_entity_poly.pdbx_strand_id
1 'polypeptide(L)' 'MKNFHLALLLLFSLQLFAQDTLLITKANVLEQVQKQNLKIKISEQELWSARGQYRQTNGLLLPSVSIS' A
#
# COMPACT_ATOMS: atom_id res chain seq x y z
N MET A 1 -51.40 5.42 9.56
CA MET A 1 -50.59 4.20 9.32
C MET A 1 -49.25 4.46 8.63
N LYS A 2 -49.12 5.45 7.75
CA LYS A 2 -47.86 5.74 7.00
C LYS A 2 -46.63 6.00 7.88
N ASN A 3 -46.82 6.64 9.02
CA ASN A 3 -45.72 7.05 9.93
C ASN A 3 -45.19 5.88 10.79
N PHE A 4 -45.98 4.80 10.92
CA PHE A 4 -45.62 3.62 11.70
C PHE A 4 -44.51 2.81 11.00
N HIS A 5 -44.61 2.65 9.69
CA HIS A 5 -43.59 1.96 8.90
C HIS A 5 -42.24 2.70 8.91
N LEU A 6 -42.26 4.03 8.88
CA LEU A 6 -41.07 4.86 9.02
C LEU A 6 -40.42 4.72 10.39
N ALA A 7 -41.22 4.70 11.47
CA ALA A 7 -40.72 4.49 12.81
C ALA A 7 -40.09 3.10 12.99
N LEU A 8 -40.69 2.07 12.39
CA LEU A 8 -40.17 0.69 12.43
C LEU A 8 -38.82 0.57 11.70
N LEU A 9 -38.69 1.23 10.55
CA LEU A 9 -37.46 1.24 9.76
C LEU A 9 -36.33 1.98 10.48
N LEU A 10 -36.66 3.05 11.22
CA LEU A 10 -35.71 3.80 12.05
C LEU A 10 -35.25 3.02 13.30
N LEU A 11 -36.12 2.18 13.87
CA LEU A 11 -35.76 1.31 15.00
C LEU A 11 -34.86 0.15 14.55
N PHE A 12 -35.06 -0.37 13.34
CA PHE A 12 -34.25 -1.44 12.78
C PHE A 12 -32.81 -1.01 12.48
N SER A 13 -32.58 0.26 12.10
CA SER A 13 -31.23 0.76 11.84
C SER A 13 -30.34 0.83 13.09
N LEU A 14 -30.94 0.90 14.29
CA LEU A 14 -30.20 0.90 15.56
C LEU A 14 -29.60 -0.48 15.90
N GLN A 15 -30.06 -1.56 15.25
CA GLN A 15 -29.56 -2.92 15.47
C GLN A 15 -28.46 -3.33 14.49
N LEU A 16 -28.11 -2.47 13.52
CA LEU A 16 -27.05 -2.73 12.56
C LEU A 16 -25.70 -2.36 13.18
N PHE A 17 -24.98 -3.36 13.70
CA PHE A 17 -23.55 -3.22 13.98
C PHE A 17 -22.80 -3.12 12.64
N ALA A 18 -22.44 -1.91 12.26
CA ALA A 18 -21.92 -1.62 10.91
C ALA A 18 -20.49 -2.12 10.65
N GLN A 19 -19.76 -2.60 11.67
CA GLN A 19 -18.39 -3.05 11.48
C GLN A 19 -17.99 -4.14 12.48
N ASP A 20 -17.56 -5.28 11.97
CA ASP A 20 -16.78 -6.24 12.74
C ASP A 20 -15.43 -5.58 13.09
N THR A 21 -15.19 -5.34 14.37
CA THR A 21 -13.88 -4.89 14.83
C THR A 21 -12.93 -6.07 14.87
N LEU A 22 -12.21 -6.27 13.77
CA LEU A 22 -11.11 -7.23 13.75
C LEU A 22 -10.04 -6.76 14.74
N LEU A 23 -9.76 -7.61 15.73
CA LEU A 23 -8.73 -7.34 16.73
C LEU A 23 -7.36 -7.48 16.06
N ILE A 24 -6.74 -6.35 15.74
CA ILE A 24 -5.44 -6.31 15.08
C ILE A 24 -4.35 -6.15 16.15
N THR A 25 -3.36 -7.03 16.10
CA THR A 25 -2.17 -6.92 16.96
C THR A 25 -1.10 -6.06 16.29
N LYS A 26 -0.24 -5.44 17.11
CA LYS A 26 0.94 -4.71 16.60
C LYS A 26 1.81 -5.58 15.69
N ALA A 27 1.95 -6.87 16.03
CA ALA A 27 2.74 -7.82 15.24
C ALA A 27 2.15 -8.00 13.83
N ASN A 28 0.83 -8.16 13.73
CA ASN A 28 0.14 -8.31 12.44
C ASN A 28 0.30 -7.05 11.58
N VAL A 29 0.20 -5.85 12.17
CA VAL A 29 0.44 -4.60 11.45
C VAL A 29 1.87 -4.52 10.94
N LEU A 30 2.84 -4.89 11.78
CA LEU A 30 4.25 -4.82 11.41
C LEU A 30 4.59 -5.74 10.24
N GLU A 31 4.07 -6.97 10.25
CA GLU A 31 4.21 -7.91 9.13
C GLU A 31 3.62 -7.35 7.83
N GLN A 32 2.40 -6.79 7.88
CA GLN A 32 1.75 -6.19 6.72
C GLN A 32 2.50 -4.96 6.19
N VAL A 33 3.01 -4.10 7.08
CA VAL A 33 3.82 -2.95 6.70
C VAL A 33 5.09 -3.40 6.01
N GLN A 34 5.82 -4.38 6.55
CA GLN A 34 7.03 -4.90 5.93
C GLN A 34 6.76 -5.48 4.52
N LYS A 35 5.62 -6.15 4.33
CA LYS A 35 5.29 -6.81 3.05
C LYS A 35 4.69 -5.87 2.00
N GLN A 36 3.87 -4.91 2.42
CA GLN A 36 2.99 -4.17 1.51
C GLN A 36 3.22 -2.66 1.48
N ASN A 37 4.07 -2.11 2.34
CA ASN A 37 4.29 -0.67 2.37
C ASN A 37 4.99 -0.18 1.09
N LEU A 38 4.28 0.67 0.33
CA LEU A 38 4.76 1.23 -0.93
C LEU A 38 6.01 2.09 -0.75
N LYS A 39 6.13 2.81 0.37
CA LYS A 39 7.31 3.64 0.64
C LYS A 39 8.58 2.79 0.75
N ILE A 40 8.50 1.64 1.44
CA ILE A 40 9.62 0.69 1.52
C ILE A 40 10.01 0.19 0.12
N LYS A 41 9.03 -0.25 -0.68
CA LYS A 41 9.25 -0.74 -2.05
C LYS A 41 9.84 0.33 -2.98
N ILE A 42 9.37 1.57 -2.87
CA ILE A 42 9.91 2.70 -3.63
C ILE A 42 11.36 2.92 -3.25
N SER A 43 11.69 2.95 -1.95
CA SER A 43 13.06 3.13 -1.49
C SER A 43 14.00 2.00 -1.93
N GLU A 44 13.54 0.75 -1.99
CA GLU A 44 14.31 -0.35 -2.58
C GLU A 44 14.61 -0.11 -4.07
N GLN A 45 13.60 0.34 -4.82
CA GLN A 45 13.76 0.65 -6.25
C GLN A 45 14.68 1.85 -6.49
N GLU A 46 14.64 2.86 -5.62
CA GLU A 46 15.56 4.01 -5.66
C GLU A 46 17.02 3.58 -5.50
N LEU A 47 17.30 2.62 -4.62
CA LEU A 47 18.65 2.04 -4.47
C LEU A 47 19.12 1.37 -5.76
N TRP A 48 18.27 0.56 -6.39
CA TRP A 48 18.60 -0.08 -7.66
C TRP A 48 18.82 0.94 -8.79
N SER A 49 18.00 1.98 -8.84
CA SER A 49 18.14 3.09 -9.78
C SER A 49 19.49 3.81 -9.58
N ALA A 50 19.81 4.18 -8.34
CA ALA A 50 21.08 4.83 -8.02
C ALA A 50 22.30 3.96 -8.37
N ARG A 51 22.22 2.64 -8.12
CA ARG A 51 23.25 1.69 -8.54
C ARG A 51 23.39 1.61 -10.06
N GLY A 52 22.27 1.65 -10.78
CA GLY A 52 22.25 1.69 -12.25
C GLY A 52 22.94 2.94 -12.78
N GLN A 53 22.59 4.11 -12.25
CA GLN A 53 23.22 5.39 -12.60
C GLN A 53 24.72 5.38 -12.31
N TYR A 54 25.15 4.90 -11.14
CA TYR A 54 26.56 4.75 -10.81
C TYR A 54 27.34 3.89 -11.81
N ARG A 55 26.74 2.77 -12.25
CA ARG A 55 27.35 1.92 -13.28
C ARG A 55 27.37 2.59 -14.64
N GLN A 56 26.32 3.32 -14.99
CA GLN A 56 26.23 4.08 -16.23
C GLN A 56 27.32 5.16 -16.30
N THR A 57 27.53 5.92 -15.23
CA THR A 57 28.59 6.94 -15.18
C THR A 57 29.97 6.31 -15.28
N ASN A 58 30.20 5.16 -14.62
CA ASN A 58 31.46 4.43 -14.75
C ASN A 58 31.66 3.86 -16.16
N GLY A 59 30.58 3.52 -16.87
CA GLY A 59 30.63 3.05 -18.26
C GLY A 59 31.19 4.09 -19.23
N LEU A 60 31.06 5.38 -18.93
CA LEU A 60 31.68 6.46 -19.73
C LEU A 60 33.21 6.42 -19.72
N LEU A 61 33.82 5.77 -18.72
CA LEU A 61 35.27 5.59 -18.62
C LEU A 61 35.76 4.35 -19.37
N LEU A 62 34.86 3.53 -19.92
CA LEU A 62 35.19 2.31 -20.63
C LEU A 62 35.17 2.56 -22.15
N PRO A 63 36.05 1.89 -22.92
CA PRO A 63 36.00 1.96 -24.39
C PRO A 63 34.65 1.49 -24.91
N SER A 64 33.98 2.31 -25.74
CA SER A 64 32.72 1.96 -26.38
C SER A 64 32.95 1.27 -27.71
N VAL A 65 32.14 0.25 -28.01
CA VAL A 65 32.09 -0.39 -29.33
C VAL A 65 30.66 -0.25 -29.84
N SER A 66 30.47 0.55 -30.88
CA SER A 66 29.19 0.68 -31.59
C SER A 66 29.34 0.16 -33.02
N ILE A 67 28.46 -0.76 -33.42
CA ILE A 67 28.37 -1.22 -34.81
C ILE A 67 27.24 -0.44 -35.48
N SER A 68 27.55 0.26 -36.56
CA SER A 68 26.62 1.02 -37.41
C SER A 68 26.35 0.31 -38.73
#